data_AF-A0A917J964-F1
#
_entry.id   AF-A0A917J964-F1
#
_cell.length_a   1.000
_cell.length_b   1.000
_cell.length_c   1.000
_cell.angle_alpha   90.00
_cell.angle_beta   90.00
_cell.angle_gamma   90.00
#
_symmetry.space_group_name_H-M   'P 1'
#
loop_
_entity.id
_entity.type
_entity.pdbx_description
1 polymer ?
#
loop_
_entity_poly.entity_id
_entity_poly.type
_entity_poly.pdbx_seq_one_letter_code
_entity_poly.pdbx_strand_id
1 'polypeptide(L)'
;MALEENKNRKMQFGNPYADYEYYGKHSKRTWPSMVVGLLFGIGLCYFAWYRWHEINMAEVMGGTVSLTSIEWILYKVGGKWILSGILFLCGVGFAYLGVHNYRRLEKMKVEG
;
A
#
# COMPACT_ATOMS: atom_id res chain seq x y z
N MET A 1 7.70 44.24 -13.64
CA MET A 1 8.05 43.24 -12.60
C MET A 1 6.83 42.37 -12.27
N ALA A 2 6.31 41.62 -13.24
CA ALA A 2 5.10 40.78 -13.08
C ALA A 2 5.22 39.42 -13.79
N LEU A 3 6.44 38.98 -14.14
CA LEU A 3 6.67 37.81 -14.98
C LEU A 3 7.63 36.77 -14.36
N GLU A 4 8.14 36.98 -13.15
CA GLU A 4 9.09 36.04 -12.52
C GLU A 4 8.46 35.06 -11.52
N GLU A 5 7.20 35.28 -11.11
CA GLU A 5 6.59 34.50 -10.02
C GLU A 5 5.93 33.17 -10.45
N ASN A 6 6.05 32.77 -11.73
CA ASN A 6 5.39 31.57 -12.24
C ASN A 6 6.35 30.44 -12.68
N LYS A 7 7.63 30.50 -12.31
CA LYS A 7 8.61 29.48 -12.76
C LYS A 7 8.66 28.21 -11.88
N ASN A 8 7.98 28.21 -10.73
CA ASN A 8 8.05 27.13 -9.73
C ASN A 8 6.71 26.47 -9.36
N ARG A 9 5.65 26.63 -10.14
CA ARG A 9 4.47 25.78 -9.97
C ARG A 9 4.79 24.40 -10.52
N LYS A 10 5.20 23.48 -9.63
CA LYS A 10 5.17 22.04 -9.93
C LYS A 10 3.75 21.72 -10.39
N MET A 11 3.60 21.25 -11.63
CA MET A 11 2.31 20.77 -12.13
C MET A 11 1.82 19.68 -11.18
N GLN A 12 0.83 20.02 -10.34
CA GLN A 12 0.11 19.05 -9.55
C GLN A 12 -0.86 18.34 -10.51
N PHE A 13 -0.58 17.07 -10.82
CA PHE A 13 -1.54 16.21 -11.51
C PHE A 13 -2.69 15.89 -10.52
N GLY A 14 -3.81 16.58 -10.65
CA GLY A 14 -5.00 16.41 -9.80
C GLY A 14 -5.79 17.70 -9.59
N ASN A 15 -6.87 17.62 -8.83
CA ASN A 15 -7.67 18.81 -8.48
C ASN A 15 -6.81 19.78 -7.65
N PRO A 16 -6.58 21.03 -8.10
CA PRO A 16 -5.79 22.03 -7.37
C PRO A 16 -6.43 22.46 -6.05
N TYR A 17 -7.65 21.95 -5.76
CA TYR A 17 -8.36 22.13 -4.50
C TYR A 17 -8.42 20.88 -3.60
N ALA A 18 -7.71 19.80 -3.92
CA ALA A 18 -7.71 18.59 -3.10
C ALA A 18 -7.01 18.77 -1.73
N ASP A 19 -6.01 19.66 -1.65
CA ASP A 19 -5.21 19.83 -0.43
C ASP A 19 -5.93 20.64 0.67
N TYR A 20 -7.00 21.38 0.36
CA TYR A 20 -7.73 22.18 1.36
C TYR A 20 -8.54 21.34 2.36
N GLU A 21 -8.86 20.09 2.04
CA GLU A 21 -9.65 19.22 2.93
C GLU A 21 -8.89 18.89 4.24
N TYR A 22 -7.56 19.04 4.22
CA TYR A 22 -6.68 18.79 5.35
C TYR A 22 -5.85 20.01 5.80
N TYR A 23 -6.12 21.21 5.26
CA TYR A 23 -5.40 22.45 5.56
C TYR A 23 -6.14 23.30 6.62
N GLY A 24 -5.43 23.77 7.65
CA GLY A 24 -5.97 24.63 8.71
C GLY A 24 -6.79 23.93 9.83
N LYS A 25 -7.31 24.73 10.77
CA LYS A 25 -8.03 24.28 11.99
C LYS A 25 -9.28 23.41 11.76
N HIS A 26 -9.76 23.29 10.52
CA HIS A 26 -10.95 22.50 10.14
C HIS A 26 -10.61 21.19 9.37
N SER A 27 -9.32 20.85 9.26
CA SER A 27 -8.80 19.62 8.66
C SER A 27 -9.44 18.34 9.22
N LYS A 28 -10.00 17.49 8.35
CA LYS A 28 -10.56 16.17 8.74
C LYS A 28 -9.49 15.29 9.39
N ARG A 29 -9.92 14.34 10.21
CA ARG A 29 -9.02 13.38 10.88
C ARG A 29 -8.19 12.63 9.82
N THR A 30 -6.86 12.71 9.89
CA THR A 30 -5.91 12.12 8.94
C THR A 30 -5.59 10.65 9.22
N TRP A 31 -5.87 10.17 10.45
CA TRP A 31 -5.58 8.79 10.88
C TRP A 31 -6.34 7.66 10.16
N PRO A 32 -7.55 7.85 9.58
CA PRO A 32 -8.26 6.74 8.92
C PRO A 32 -7.49 6.13 7.74
N SER A 33 -6.77 6.94 6.96
CA SER A 33 -5.95 6.45 5.84
C SER A 33 -4.80 5.56 6.33
N MET A 34 -4.19 5.91 7.47
CA MET A 34 -3.18 5.08 8.13
C MET A 34 -3.75 3.73 8.54
N VAL A 35 -4.92 3.73 9.19
CA VAL A 35 -5.54 2.50 9.71
C VAL A 35 -5.94 1.57 8.57
N VAL A 36 -6.52 2.11 7.48
CA VAL A 36 -6.84 1.30 6.30
C VAL A 36 -5.57 0.70 5.69
N GLY A 37 -4.51 1.49 5.53
CA GLY A 37 -3.24 0.99 5.00
C GLY A 37 -2.61 -0.10 5.87
N LEU A 38 -2.66 0.06 7.20
CA LEU A 38 -2.17 -0.95 8.15
C LEU A 38 -3.02 -2.22 8.11
N LEU A 39 -4.35 -2.12 8.12
CA LEU A 39 -5.23 -3.28 8.05
C LEU A 39 -5.05 -4.07 6.76
N PHE A 40 -4.97 -3.39 5.61
CA PHE A 40 -4.68 -4.05 4.34
C PHE A 40 -3.29 -4.67 4.31
N GLY A 41 -2.27 -3.98 4.82
CA GLY A 41 -0.92 -4.50 4.89
C GLY A 41 -0.81 -5.74 5.76
N ILE A 42 -1.37 -5.71 6.96
CA ILE A 42 -1.41 -6.86 7.88
C ILE A 42 -2.21 -8.02 7.27
N GLY A 43 -3.37 -7.72 6.67
CA GLY A 43 -4.19 -8.73 6.00
C GLY A 43 -3.45 -9.45 4.87
N LEU A 44 -2.70 -8.70 4.05
CA LEU A 44 -1.85 -9.26 2.99
C LEU A 44 -0.69 -10.09 3.54
N CYS A 45 -0.02 -9.64 4.61
CA CYS A 45 1.03 -10.42 5.25
C CYS A 45 0.50 -11.74 5.84
N TYR A 46 -0.68 -11.70 6.47
CA TYR A 46 -1.35 -12.91 6.96
C TYR A 46 -1.73 -13.84 5.80
N PHE A 47 -2.28 -13.30 4.71
CA PHE A 47 -2.63 -14.07 3.52
C PHE A 47 -1.40 -14.72 2.87
N ALA A 48 -0.28 -13.99 2.81
CA ALA A 48 1.00 -14.53 2.33
C ALA A 48 1.47 -15.72 3.18
N TRP A 49 1.41 -15.59 4.51
CA TRP A 49 1.75 -16.68 5.42
C TRP A 49 0.81 -17.88 5.29
N TYR A 50 -0.50 -17.64 5.21
CA TYR A 50 -1.51 -18.67 4.99
C TYR A 50 -1.25 -19.45 3.69
N ARG A 51 -1.01 -18.74 2.57
CA ARG A 51 -0.70 -19.37 1.28
C ARG A 51 0.58 -20.18 1.32
N TRP A 52 1.62 -19.68 1.98
CA TRP A 52 2.86 -20.42 2.16
C TRP A 52 2.63 -21.74 2.89
N HIS A 53 1.86 -21.71 3.98
CA HIS A 53 1.54 -22.88 4.78
C HIS A 53 0.68 -23.89 3.99
N GLU A 54 -0.34 -23.42 3.29
CA GLU A 54 -1.23 -24.26 2.47
C GLU A 54 -0.46 -25.01 1.38
N ILE A 55 0.40 -24.30 0.64
CA ILE A 55 1.24 -24.91 -0.40
C ILE A 55 2.24 -25.89 0.22
N ASN A 56 2.89 -25.52 1.33
CA ASN A 56 3.86 -26.38 1.99
C ASN A 56 3.21 -27.69 2.50
N MET A 57 2.01 -27.61 3.07
CA MET A 57 1.28 -28.80 3.52
C MET A 57 0.87 -29.69 2.34
N ALA A 58 0.41 -29.10 1.24
CA ALA A 58 0.07 -29.87 0.05
C ALA A 58 1.30 -30.56 -0.57
N GLU A 59 2.45 -29.88 -0.62
CA GLU A 59 3.71 -30.49 -1.08
C GLU A 59 4.14 -31.67 -0.20
N VAL A 60 3.99 -31.56 1.13
CA VAL A 60 4.39 -32.61 2.08
C VAL A 60 3.42 -33.80 2.08
N MET A 61 2.11 -33.54 1.97
CA MET A 61 1.08 -34.58 2.02
C MET A 61 0.72 -35.16 0.64
N GLY A 62 1.31 -34.66 -0.45
CA GLY A 62 0.94 -35.02 -1.82
C GLY A 62 -0.46 -34.54 -2.21
N GLY A 63 -0.94 -33.47 -1.58
CA GLY A 63 -2.25 -32.87 -1.83
C GLY A 63 -2.27 -31.92 -3.02
N THR A 64 -3.46 -31.42 -3.35
CA THR A 64 -3.67 -30.41 -4.40
C THR A 64 -4.15 -29.09 -3.78
N VAL A 65 -3.68 -27.97 -4.33
CA VAL A 65 -4.09 -26.61 -3.91
C VAL A 65 -4.72 -25.89 -5.08
N SER A 66 -5.83 -25.21 -4.83
CA SER A 66 -6.43 -24.31 -5.80
C SER A 66 -5.74 -22.94 -5.74
N LEU A 67 -5.09 -22.58 -6.85
CA LEU A 67 -4.42 -21.30 -7.05
C LEU A 67 -5.15 -20.50 -8.14
N THR A 68 -5.26 -19.19 -7.96
CA THR A 68 -5.71 -18.29 -9.02
C THR A 68 -4.68 -18.23 -10.16
N SER A 69 -5.06 -17.73 -11.34
CA SER A 69 -4.17 -17.66 -12.50
C SER A 69 -2.87 -16.88 -12.22
N ILE A 70 -2.96 -15.79 -11.45
CA ILE A 70 -1.79 -14.97 -11.08
C ILE A 70 -0.90 -15.73 -10.10
N GLU A 71 -1.49 -16.32 -9.06
CA GLU A 71 -0.76 -17.14 -8.09
C GLU A 71 -0.06 -18.32 -8.78
N TRP A 72 -0.71 -18.97 -9.73
CA TRP A 72 -0.12 -20.07 -10.47
C TRP A 72 1.09 -19.65 -11.33
N ILE A 73 1.03 -18.47 -11.97
CA ILE A 73 2.17 -17.92 -12.72
C ILE A 73 3.34 -17.65 -11.78
N LEU A 74 3.10 -16.99 -10.64
CA LEU A 74 4.14 -16.69 -9.65
C LEU A 74 4.75 -17.97 -9.08
N TYR A 75 3.90 -18.96 -8.80
CA TYR A 75 4.32 -20.27 -8.32
C TYR A 75 5.15 -21.02 -9.38
N LYS A 76 4.82 -20.92 -10.66
CA LYS A 76 5.63 -21.53 -11.73
C LYS A 76 7.03 -20.94 -11.85
N VAL A 77 7.19 -19.65 -11.59
CA VAL A 77 8.49 -18.96 -11.76
C VAL A 77 9.46 -19.30 -10.62
N GLY A 78 8.99 -19.44 -9.39
CA GLY A 78 9.89 -19.81 -8.28
C GLY A 78 9.22 -20.36 -7.04
N GLY A 79 8.15 -21.11 -7.24
CA GLY A 79 7.48 -21.91 -6.22
C GLY A 79 6.84 -21.06 -5.12
N LYS A 80 6.66 -21.71 -3.97
CA LYS A 80 6.03 -21.12 -2.78
C LYS A 80 6.76 -19.88 -2.25
N TRP A 81 8.08 -19.80 -2.44
CA TRP A 81 8.90 -18.70 -1.96
C TRP A 81 8.65 -17.40 -2.72
N ILE A 82 8.60 -17.46 -4.06
CA ILE A 82 8.32 -16.26 -4.88
C ILE A 82 6.89 -15.77 -4.66
N LEU A 83 5.91 -16.68 -4.69
CA LEU A 83 4.50 -16.32 -4.47
C LEU A 83 4.30 -15.63 -3.11
N SER A 84 4.77 -16.28 -2.05
CA SER A 84 4.54 -15.77 -0.69
C SER A 84 5.40 -14.53 -0.42
N GLY A 85 6.62 -14.47 -0.97
CA GLY A 85 7.51 -13.32 -0.87
C GLY A 85 6.93 -12.07 -1.52
N ILE A 86 6.37 -12.17 -2.73
CA ILE A 86 5.74 -11.04 -3.41
C ILE A 86 4.51 -10.55 -2.65
N LEU A 87 3.64 -11.46 -2.19
CA LEU A 87 2.47 -11.09 -1.40
C LEU A 87 2.87 -10.39 -0.08
N PHE A 88 3.90 -10.89 0.58
CA PHE A 88 4.44 -10.28 1.80
C PHE A 88 5.02 -8.88 1.52
N LEU A 89 5.82 -8.73 0.46
CA LEU A 89 6.36 -7.43 0.04
C LEU A 89 5.26 -6.43 -0.30
N CYS A 90 4.19 -6.87 -0.98
CA CYS A 90 3.01 -6.05 -1.22
C CYS A 90 2.36 -5.61 0.10
N GLY A 91 2.18 -6.52 1.06
CA GLY A 91 1.63 -6.20 2.38
C GLY A 91 2.44 -5.15 3.13
N VAL A 92 3.76 -5.33 3.20
CA VAL A 92 4.68 -4.35 3.79
C VAL A 92 4.62 -3.02 3.04
N GLY A 93 4.56 -3.05 1.71
CA GLY A 93 4.43 -1.87 0.86
C GLY A 93 3.15 -1.07 1.15
N PHE A 94 2.00 -1.73 1.28
CA PHE A 94 0.74 -1.07 1.64
C PHE A 94 0.77 -0.45 3.03
N ALA A 95 1.33 -1.16 4.02
CA ALA A 95 1.52 -0.62 5.36
C ALA A 95 2.42 0.63 5.34
N TYR A 96 3.53 0.57 4.60
CA TYR A 96 4.45 1.70 4.43
C TYR A 96 3.77 2.89 3.75
N LEU A 97 3.02 2.67 2.67
CA LEU A 97 2.29 3.72 1.95
C LEU A 97 1.22 4.37 2.84
N GLY A 98 0.51 3.58 3.66
CA GLY A 98 -0.44 4.10 4.65
C GLY A 98 0.21 5.05 5.65
N VAL A 99 1.35 4.66 6.22
CA VAL A 99 2.11 5.48 7.17
C VAL A 99 2.72 6.71 6.49
N HIS A 100 3.26 6.56 5.28
CA HIS A 100 3.83 7.66 4.52
C HIS A 100 2.78 8.71 4.17
N ASN A 101 1.59 8.28 3.75
CA ASN A 101 0.48 9.18 3.43
C ASN A 101 0.00 9.92 4.68
N TYR A 102 -0.15 9.22 5.81
CA TYR A 102 -0.47 9.85 7.10
C TYR A 102 0.51 10.96 7.47
N ARG A 103 1.82 10.67 7.41
CA ARG A 103 2.88 11.66 7.71
C ARG A 103 2.83 12.86 6.76
N ARG A 104 2.52 12.65 5.48
CA ARG A 104 2.37 13.74 4.51
C ARG A 104 1.17 14.63 4.86
N LEU A 105 0.02 14.02 5.16
CA LEU A 105 -1.19 14.75 5.55
C LEU A 105 -1.01 15.52 6.86
N GLU A 106 -0.30 14.94 7.82
CA GLU A 106 -0.01 15.58 9.11
C GLU A 106 0.91 16.81 8.95
N LYS A 107 1.92 16.75 8.07
CA LYS A 107 2.75 17.92 7.74
C LYS A 107 1.93 19.05 7.11
N MET A 108 1.05 18.72 6.16
CA MET A 108 0.18 19.71 5.52
C MET A 108 -0.80 20.37 6.49
N LYS A 109 -1.16 19.69 7.58
CA LYS A 109 -1.97 20.25 8.66
C LYS A 109 -1.19 21.23 9.56
N VAL A 110 0.12 21.08 9.69
CA VAL A 110 0.98 21.96 10.52
C VAL A 110 1.40 23.23 9.77
N GLU A 111 1.54 23.15 8.45
CA GLU A 111 1.97 24.25 7.57
C GLU A 111 0.80 25.18 7.13
N GLY A 112 -0.43 24.98 7.64
CA GLY A 112 -1.62 25.77 7.30
C GLY A 112 -2.44 26.21 8.50
#